data_AF-A0A969H1B1-F1
#
_entry.id   AF-A0A969H1B1-F1
#
_cell.length_a   1.000
_cell.length_b   1.000
_cell.length_c   1.000
_cell.angle_alpha   90.00
_cell.angle_beta   90.00
_cell.angle_gamma   90.00
#
_symmetry.space_group_name_H-M   'P 1'
#
loop_
_entity.id
_entity.type
_entity.pdbx_description
1 polymer ?
#
loop_
_entity_poly.entity_id
_entity_poly.type
_entity_poly.pdbx_seq_one_letter_code
_entity_poly.pdbx_strand_id
1 'polypeptide(L)' 'MKLLIMGAGAIGGFVGGALVAAGHRVTLVGRPP' A
#
# COMPACT_ATOMS: atom_id res chain seq x y z
N MET A 1 3.01 -2.37 11.98
CA MET A 1 4.29 -1.77 11.48
C MET A 1 3.98 -0.65 10.50
N LYS A 2 4.96 0.22 10.17
CA LYS A 2 4.83 1.25 9.13
C LYS A 2 5.42 0.73 7.82
N LEU A 3 4.62 0.67 6.75
CA LEU A 3 5.00 0.08 5.46
C LEU A 3 4.78 1.08 4.32
N LEU A 4 5.74 1.15 3.41
CA LEU A 4 5.66 1.94 2.18
C LEU A 4 5.58 0.98 0.98
N ILE A 5 4.59 1.16 0.11
CA ILE A 5 4.43 0.37 -1.10
C ILE A 5 4.63 1.27 -2.32
N MET A 6 5.65 0.97 -3.11
CA MET A 6 5.88 1.60 -4.40
C MET A 6 5.00 0.93 -5.45
N GLY A 7 4.04 1.67 -6.00
CA GLY A 7 3.05 1.21 -6.97
C GLY A 7 1.61 1.22 -6.44
N ALA A 8 0.96 2.38 -6.43
CA ALA A 8 -0.44 2.56 -6.03
C ALA A 8 -1.49 2.07 -7.06
N GLY A 9 -1.16 1.05 -7.85
CA GLY A 9 -2.06 0.42 -8.83
C GLY A 9 -2.91 -0.72 -8.23
N ALA A 10 -3.56 -1.51 -9.08
CA ALA A 10 -4.48 -2.58 -8.66
C ALA A 10 -3.86 -3.55 -7.63
N ILE A 11 -2.65 -4.05 -7.91
CA ILE A 11 -1.96 -5.00 -7.02
C ILE A 11 -1.55 -4.32 -5.71
N GLY A 12 -0.94 -3.14 -5.78
CA GLY A 12 -0.48 -2.43 -4.58
C GLY A 12 -1.63 -2.00 -3.67
N GLY A 13 -2.78 -1.64 -4.26
CA GLY A 13 -4.01 -1.38 -3.51
C GLY A 13 -4.56 -2.63 -2.83
N PHE A 14 -4.66 -3.75 -3.54
CA PHE A 14 -5.15 -5.02 -2.98
C PHE A 14 -4.27 -5.49 -1.82
N VAL A 15 -2.95 -5.57 -2.03
CA VAL A 15 -1.99 -6.01 -1.01
C VAL A 15 -1.93 -5.00 0.14
N GLY A 16 -1.94 -3.70 -0.15
CA GLY A 16 -1.98 -2.64 0.86
C GLY A 16 -3.23 -2.72 1.73
N GLY A 17 -4.39 -3.00 1.15
CA GLY A 17 -5.65 -3.20 1.88
C GLY A 17 -5.59 -4.41 2.81
N ALA A 18 -5.07 -5.54 2.34
CA ALA A 18 -4.87 -6.73 3.18
C ALA A 18 -3.92 -6.45 4.36
N LEU A 19 -2.85 -5.68 4.13
CA LEU A 19 -1.91 -5.28 5.18
C LEU A 19 -2.54 -4.31 6.19
N VAL A 20 -3.41 -3.40 5.75
CA VAL A 20 -4.19 -2.55 6.66
C VAL A 20 -5.13 -3.40 7.52
N ALA A 21 -5.82 -4.38 6.93
CA ALA A 21 -6.70 -5.29 7.67
C ALA A 21 -5.95 -6.12 8.72
N ALA A 22 -4.67 -6.43 8.49
CA ALA A 22 -3.79 -7.07 9.45
C ALA A 22 -3.20 -6.12 10.52
N GLY A 23 -3.62 -4.84 10.56
CA GLY A 23 -3.20 -3.87 11.58
C GLY A 23 -1.92 -3.10 11.25
N HIS A 24 -1.44 -3.15 10.01
CA HIS A 24 -0.28 -2.35 9.58
C HIS A 24 -0.72 -0.95 9.13
N ARG A 25 0.13 0.06 9.38
CA ARG A 25 -0.03 1.38 8.76
C ARG A 25 0.70 1.37 7.42
N VAL A 26 -0.06 1.53 6.34
CA VAL A 26 0.46 1.46 4.96
C VAL A 26 0.37 2.83 4.29
N THR A 27 1.39 3.18 3.53
CA THR A 27 1.38 4.32 2.60
C THR A 27 1.64 3.81 1.19
N LEU A 28 0.75 4.12 0.25
CA LEU A 28 0.89 3.79 -1.15
C LEU A 28 1.51 4.97 -1.90
N VAL A 29 2.51 4.71 -2.74
CA VAL A 29 3.16 5.72 -3.59
C VAL A 29 2.91 5.37 -5.05
N GLY A 30 2.25 6.27 -5.78
CA GLY A 30 2.11 6.19 -7.23
C GLY A 30 3.36 6.69 -7.95
N ARG A 31 3.41 6.50 -9.27
CA ARG A 31 4.40 7.21 -10.10
C ARG A 31 4.06 8.71 -10.09
N PRO A 32 5.05 9.62 -10.02
CA PRO A 32 4.81 11.03 -10.29
C PRO A 32 4.15 11.23 -11.67
N PRO A 33 3.31 12.27 -11.85
CA PRO A 33 2.82 12.65 -13.16
C PRO A 33 3.97 12.96 -14.14
#